data_AF-A0A1F6LIB9-F1
#
_entry.id   AF-A0A1F6LIB9-F1
#
_cell.length_a   1.000
_cell.length_b   1.000
_cell.length_c   1.000
_cell.angle_alpha   90.00
_cell.angle_beta   90.00
_cell.angle_gamma   90.00
#
_symmetry.space_group_name_H-M   'P 1'
#
loop_
_entity.id
_entity.type
_entity.pdbx_description
1 polymer ?
#
loop_
_entity_poly.entity_id
_entity_poly.type
_entity_poly.pdbx_seq_one_letter_code
_entity_poly.pdbx_strand_id
1 'polypeptide(L)'
;MTSSPDAPPETPELSRKLEKLLRINQTVAGTLDITEVLRRSLELERDVVDAETGSILLLDPTGEYLEFAVALGDAENILKNHRIRIGEGICGYVGRTKAPLLIRDVRKDKRFNAYFDSKTGFQTKSVLCVPIQSHDRLIGVAQAINRADGGSFTEEDLVLFSVFAGTLAVALENARLHRQLLDEEKMRQEILAARQVQESYIPRQFPEVAGYEFAGRLLPARQVSGDFYDAFQTPDGHTAILLGDVSGKGLPAALYMCRLLTELRAGLKRGETASDALSRVNEALCDQTTRGMFVTMILFLLDPARRAVVAANAGHLPFLFYRGGRWEETRIGRNPPIGILPGRRYETETFELPAGFRILAITDGVTEARNEQGGMFGQDRLNGMLARTNLTPGVLCEKICLDLERFVGGAEPADDTTLVVFGDVRASRTAAFEMRSHPAYLSLVRSAAGRLLAGGDAKVVSEIQVALSEAVSNVIRHTYKNDQTQSIEIEMALLGGMFEIVVRDYGPKVDPDSLVSRPLEEVRPGGLGIHFIKTVFDEVSYDDTAEGNRLRMRKRVG
;
A
#
# COMPACT_ATOMS: atom_id res chain seq x y z
N MET A 1 71.08 18.07 17.73
CA MET A 1 69.77 18.70 17.51
C MET A 1 69.45 18.55 16.04
N THR A 2 68.53 17.65 15.73
CA THR A 2 68.21 17.16 14.38
C THR A 2 67.34 18.16 13.63
N SER A 3 67.83 18.57 12.47
CA SER A 3 67.12 19.30 11.42
C SER A 3 65.91 18.50 10.92
N SER A 4 64.71 19.06 11.02
CA SER A 4 63.56 18.65 10.21
C SER A 4 63.62 19.39 8.87
N PRO A 5 63.45 18.71 7.72
CA PRO A 5 63.51 19.35 6.41
C PRO A 5 62.23 20.14 6.14
N ASP A 6 62.42 21.34 5.56
CA ASP A 6 61.39 22.20 5.00
C ASP A 6 60.40 21.43 4.13
N ALA A 7 59.11 21.58 4.42
CA ALA A 7 58.07 21.33 3.43
C ALA A 7 58.28 22.37 2.31
N PRO A 8 58.31 21.97 1.02
CA PRO A 8 58.51 22.92 -0.06
C PRO A 8 57.34 23.95 -0.08
N PRO A 9 57.60 25.20 -0.47
CA PRO A 9 56.55 26.22 -0.54
C PRO A 9 55.48 25.78 -1.55
N GLU A 10 54.21 25.75 -1.13
CA GLU A 10 53.09 25.59 -2.07
C GLU A 10 53.17 26.73 -3.10
N THR A 11 53.33 26.36 -4.37
CA THR A 11 53.43 27.31 -5.47
C THR A 11 52.09 28.04 -5.67
N PRO A 12 52.07 29.36 -5.94
CA PRO A 12 50.83 30.14 -6.17
C PRO A 12 49.90 29.55 -7.25
N GLU A 13 50.44 28.75 -8.15
CA GLU A 13 49.70 28.00 -9.17
C GLU A 13 48.83 26.88 -8.60
N LEU A 14 49.30 26.15 -7.57
CA LEU A 14 48.58 25.03 -6.99
C LEU A 14 47.37 25.51 -6.19
N SER A 15 47.53 26.57 -5.39
CA SER A 15 46.42 27.21 -4.65
C SER A 15 45.36 27.76 -5.61
N ARG A 16 45.77 28.36 -6.74
CA ARG A 16 44.85 28.88 -7.76
C ARG A 16 44.09 27.76 -8.50
N LYS A 17 44.75 26.61 -8.77
CA LYS A 17 44.11 25.41 -9.33
C LYS A 17 43.10 24.81 -8.33
N LEU A 18 43.43 24.76 -7.04
CA LEU A 18 42.54 24.24 -5.99
C LEU A 18 41.29 25.11 -5.78
N GLU A 19 41.43 26.44 -5.79
CA GLU A 19 40.30 27.38 -5.73
C GLU A 19 39.34 27.21 -6.92
N LYS A 20 39.88 27.01 -8.12
CA LYS A 20 39.07 26.75 -9.33
C LYS A 20 38.27 25.46 -9.20
N LEU A 21 38.89 24.38 -8.72
CA LEU A 21 38.21 23.09 -8.46
C LEU A 21 37.14 23.18 -7.36
N LEU A 22 37.36 23.96 -6.31
CA LEU A 22 36.38 24.20 -5.25
C LEU A 22 35.16 24.99 -5.75
N ARG A 23 35.36 25.97 -6.65
CA ARG A 23 34.26 26.71 -7.31
C ARG A 23 33.39 25.82 -8.20
N ILE A 24 33.98 24.86 -8.91
CA ILE A 24 33.25 23.87 -9.72
C ILE A 24 32.30 23.06 -8.82
N ASN A 25 32.81 22.50 -7.72
CA ASN A 25 32.01 21.72 -6.77
C ASN A 25 30.84 22.52 -6.16
N GLN A 26 31.05 23.79 -5.82
CA GLN A 26 30.00 24.64 -5.24
C GLN A 26 28.89 25.01 -6.23
N THR A 27 29.22 25.18 -7.51
CA THR A 27 28.24 25.56 -8.56
C THR A 27 27.38 24.38 -8.97
N VAL A 28 27.99 23.19 -9.01
CA VAL A 28 27.32 21.91 -9.32
C VAL A 28 26.29 21.52 -8.26
N ALA A 29 26.50 21.89 -7.00
CA ALA A 29 25.58 21.55 -5.90
C ALA A 29 24.31 22.42 -5.82
N GLY A 30 24.22 23.52 -6.58
CA GLY A 30 23.21 24.57 -6.38
C GLY A 30 22.05 24.63 -7.39
N THR A 31 22.04 23.80 -8.45
CA THR A 31 21.00 23.82 -9.49
C THR A 31 20.54 22.41 -9.88
N LEU A 32 19.24 22.26 -10.09
CA LEU A 32 18.58 20.99 -10.45
C LEU A 32 18.25 20.88 -11.94
N ASP A 33 18.49 21.94 -12.72
CA ASP A 33 18.32 21.90 -14.17
C ASP A 33 19.61 21.39 -14.82
N ILE A 34 19.54 20.19 -15.43
CA ILE A 34 20.65 19.55 -16.15
C ILE A 34 21.27 20.48 -17.19
N THR A 35 20.46 21.28 -17.90
CA THR A 35 20.93 22.21 -18.93
C THR A 35 21.76 23.33 -18.32
N GLU A 36 21.29 23.88 -17.20
CA GLU A 36 21.98 24.92 -16.43
C GLU A 36 23.29 24.38 -15.83
N VAL A 37 23.26 23.16 -15.27
CA VAL A 37 24.45 22.45 -14.76
C VAL A 37 25.48 22.29 -15.86
N LEU A 38 25.09 21.75 -17.02
CA LEU A 38 25.99 21.51 -18.15
C LEU A 38 26.62 22.81 -18.65
N ARG A 39 25.81 23.86 -18.83
CA ARG A 39 26.27 25.16 -19.34
C ARG A 39 27.26 25.83 -18.40
N ARG A 40 26.90 25.98 -17.12
CA ARG A 40 27.79 26.59 -16.12
C ARG A 40 29.07 25.78 -15.93
N SER A 41 28.97 24.45 -15.95
CA SER A 41 30.13 23.57 -15.85
C SER A 41 31.07 23.73 -17.04
N LEU A 42 30.52 23.80 -18.26
CA LEU A 42 31.32 23.98 -19.47
C LEU A 42 31.98 25.37 -19.53
N GLU A 43 31.29 26.43 -19.11
CA GLU A 43 31.85 27.79 -19.02
C GLU A 43 33.02 27.84 -18.03
N LEU A 44 32.85 27.28 -16.83
CA LEU A 44 33.92 27.19 -15.84
C LEU A 44 35.10 26.40 -16.38
N GLU A 45 34.85 25.31 -17.07
CA GLU A 45 35.92 24.44 -17.55
C GLU A 45 36.71 25.05 -18.69
N ARG A 46 36.03 25.74 -19.62
CA ARG A 46 36.71 26.55 -20.64
C ARG A 46 37.75 27.48 -20.01
N ASP A 47 37.41 28.12 -18.89
CA ASP A 47 38.30 29.05 -18.18
C ASP A 47 39.38 28.34 -17.34
N VAL A 48 39.20 27.05 -17.04
CA VAL A 48 40.13 26.22 -16.27
C VAL A 48 41.26 25.70 -17.16
N VAL A 49 40.93 25.19 -18.35
CA VAL A 49 41.90 24.69 -19.34
C VAL A 49 42.31 25.73 -20.39
N ASP A 50 41.90 26.99 -20.21
CA ASP A 50 42.18 28.13 -21.10
C ASP A 50 41.81 27.85 -22.56
N ALA A 51 40.59 27.34 -22.78
CA ALA A 51 40.08 26.99 -24.10
C ALA A 51 39.34 28.15 -24.78
N GLU A 52 39.35 28.18 -26.11
CA GLU A 52 38.59 29.17 -26.89
C GLU A 52 37.09 28.88 -26.84
N THR A 53 36.71 27.60 -26.95
CA THR A 53 35.32 27.14 -26.82
C THR A 53 35.27 25.66 -26.39
N GLY A 54 34.06 25.15 -26.17
CA GLY A 54 33.84 23.74 -25.84
C GLY A 54 32.40 23.31 -26.07
N SER A 55 32.17 22.00 -25.95
CA SER A 55 30.84 21.41 -25.99
C SER A 55 30.75 20.15 -25.15
N ILE A 56 29.55 19.87 -24.64
CA ILE A 56 29.21 18.61 -23.99
C ILE A 56 28.18 17.90 -24.86
N LEU A 57 28.44 16.63 -25.15
CA LEU A 57 27.53 15.74 -25.85
C LEU A 57 27.09 14.65 -24.89
N LEU A 58 25.79 14.40 -24.79
CA LEU A 58 25.22 13.33 -23.97
C LEU A 58 24.91 12.11 -24.82
N LEU A 59 25.06 10.93 -24.24
CA LEU A 59 24.67 9.69 -24.87
C LEU A 59 23.14 9.59 -24.90
N ASP A 60 22.59 9.24 -26.05
CA ASP A 60 21.15 9.05 -26.22
C ASP A 60 20.65 7.77 -25.50
N PRO A 61 19.34 7.61 -25.29
CA PRO A 61 18.80 6.43 -24.62
C PRO A 61 19.09 5.10 -25.33
N THR A 62 19.36 5.10 -26.64
CA THR A 62 19.71 3.88 -27.38
C THR A 62 21.17 3.46 -27.18
N GLY A 63 22.03 4.40 -26.77
CA GLY A 63 23.47 4.18 -26.63
C GLY A 63 24.23 4.21 -27.95
N GLU A 64 23.59 4.58 -29.05
CA GLU A 64 24.20 4.59 -30.38
C GLU A 64 24.74 5.95 -30.79
N TYR A 65 24.21 7.04 -30.22
CA TYR A 65 24.48 8.41 -30.65
C TYR A 65 24.84 9.33 -29.48
N LEU A 66 25.73 10.28 -29.75
CA LEU A 66 26.05 11.42 -28.91
C LEU A 66 25.34 12.66 -29.45
N GLU A 67 24.53 13.30 -28.63
CA GLU A 67 23.74 14.50 -28.98
C GLU A 67 24.33 15.73 -28.30
N PHE A 68 24.44 16.85 -29.02
CA PHE A 68 24.94 18.10 -28.46
C PHE A 68 23.97 18.65 -27.42
N ALA A 69 24.33 18.52 -26.14
CA ALA A 69 23.52 19.02 -25.03
C ALA A 69 23.80 20.50 -24.75
N VAL A 70 25.07 20.92 -24.80
CA VAL A 70 25.49 22.33 -24.71
C VAL A 70 26.73 22.57 -25.59
N ALA A 71 26.78 23.70 -26.28
CA ALA A 71 27.98 24.21 -26.94
C ALA A 71 28.12 25.71 -26.65
N LEU A 72 29.34 26.21 -26.44
CA LEU A 72 29.58 27.62 -26.15
C LEU A 72 29.72 28.45 -27.45
N GLY A 73 29.21 29.69 -27.40
CA GLY A 73 29.26 30.66 -28.51
C GLY A 73 28.11 30.51 -29.51
N ASP A 74 28.21 31.22 -30.64
CA ASP A 74 27.13 31.33 -31.64
C ASP A 74 26.79 30.00 -32.34
N ALA A 75 27.63 28.97 -32.17
CA ALA A 75 27.45 27.65 -32.74
C ALA A 75 26.36 26.81 -32.06
N GLU A 76 25.88 27.18 -30.87
CA GLU A 76 24.90 26.38 -30.11
C GLU A 76 23.64 26.07 -30.92
N ASN A 77 23.05 27.09 -31.56
CA ASN A 77 21.82 26.95 -32.35
C ASN A 77 22.02 26.10 -33.61
N ILE A 78 23.25 26.03 -34.13
CA ILE A 78 23.59 25.26 -35.33
C ILE A 78 23.77 23.78 -34.98
N LEU A 79 24.36 23.50 -33.81
CA LEU A 79 24.78 22.15 -33.42
C LEU A 79 23.71 21.36 -32.63
N LYS A 80 22.73 22.04 -32.04
CA LYS A 80 21.72 21.44 -31.13
C LYS A 80 20.91 20.27 -31.73
N ASN A 81 20.78 20.20 -33.06
CA ASN A 81 20.04 19.16 -33.77
C ASN A 81 20.93 18.10 -34.44
N HIS A 82 22.25 18.15 -34.20
CA HIS A 82 23.18 17.19 -34.74
C HIS A 82 23.50 16.08 -33.74
N ARG A 83 23.75 14.90 -34.28
CA ARG A 83 24.15 13.72 -33.52
C ARG A 83 25.37 13.07 -34.15
N ILE A 84 26.23 12.50 -33.32
CA ILE A 84 27.45 11.81 -33.74
C ILE A 84 27.31 10.34 -33.34
N ARG A 85 27.50 9.41 -34.27
CA ARG A 85 27.43 7.98 -33.94
C ARG A 85 28.64 7.57 -33.08
N ILE A 86 28.44 6.67 -32.13
CA ILE A 86 29.55 6.08 -31.38
C ILE A 86 30.56 5.43 -32.33
N GLY A 87 31.85 5.74 -32.12
CA GLY A 87 32.97 5.36 -32.98
C GLY A 87 33.26 6.32 -34.15
N GLU A 88 32.40 7.31 -34.42
CA GLU A 88 32.57 8.30 -35.48
C GLU A 88 33.20 9.61 -34.97
N GLY A 89 34.14 10.16 -35.72
CA GLY A 89 34.80 11.41 -35.36
C GLY A 89 35.62 11.31 -34.06
N ILE A 90 36.02 12.46 -33.52
CA ILE A 90 36.77 12.53 -32.25
C ILE A 90 35.88 12.16 -31.06
N CYS A 91 34.70 12.79 -30.96
CA CYS A 91 33.74 12.55 -29.87
C CYS A 91 33.24 11.10 -29.83
N GLY A 92 32.84 10.53 -30.98
CA GLY A 92 32.40 9.13 -31.04
C GLY A 92 33.52 8.14 -30.75
N TYR A 93 34.76 8.43 -31.15
CA TYR A 93 35.92 7.63 -30.75
C TYR A 93 36.07 7.59 -29.23
N VAL A 94 36.07 8.75 -28.57
CA VAL A 94 36.19 8.84 -27.10
C VAL A 94 35.02 8.16 -26.40
N GLY A 95 33.79 8.32 -26.91
CA GLY A 95 32.62 7.60 -26.39
C GLY A 95 32.78 6.08 -26.49
N ARG A 96 33.35 5.57 -27.60
CA ARG A 96 33.58 4.14 -27.79
C ARG A 96 34.69 3.60 -26.89
N THR A 97 35.83 4.29 -26.82
CA THR A 97 37.00 3.81 -26.08
C THR A 97 36.95 4.13 -24.60
N LYS A 98 36.09 5.06 -24.17
CA LYS A 98 35.99 5.55 -22.78
C LYS A 98 37.35 6.04 -22.24
N ALA A 99 38.18 6.58 -23.14
CA ALA A 99 39.54 7.00 -22.84
C ALA A 99 39.73 8.45 -23.31
N PRO A 100 40.38 9.30 -22.48
CA PRO A 100 40.62 10.69 -22.82
C PRO A 100 41.59 10.80 -24.01
N LEU A 101 41.46 11.87 -24.79
CA LEU A 101 42.21 12.08 -26.02
C LEU A 101 42.66 13.54 -26.16
N LEU A 102 43.97 13.74 -26.34
CA LEU A 102 44.60 15.01 -26.63
C LEU A 102 45.09 15.04 -28.08
N ILE A 103 44.58 16.00 -28.87
CA ILE A 103 45.01 16.24 -30.25
C ILE A 103 45.57 17.65 -30.35
N ARG A 104 46.89 17.75 -30.58
CA ARG A 104 47.59 19.04 -30.69
C ARG A 104 47.43 19.70 -32.06
N ASP A 105 47.14 18.93 -33.10
CA ASP A 105 46.85 19.42 -34.45
C ASP A 105 45.84 18.50 -35.15
N VAL A 106 44.58 18.93 -35.24
CA VAL A 106 43.50 18.11 -35.80
C VAL A 106 43.67 17.81 -37.28
N ARG A 107 44.43 18.62 -38.03
CA ARG A 107 44.69 18.39 -39.46
C ARG A 107 45.53 17.13 -39.71
N LYS A 108 46.24 16.66 -38.68
CA LYS A 108 47.04 15.43 -38.73
C LYS A 108 46.26 14.21 -38.23
N ASP A 109 45.04 14.38 -37.72
CA ASP A 109 44.23 13.30 -37.16
C ASP A 109 43.15 12.85 -38.16
N LYS A 110 43.16 11.57 -38.53
CA LYS A 110 42.21 10.99 -39.48
C LYS A 110 40.77 10.96 -38.98
N ARG A 111 40.55 11.13 -37.66
CA ARG A 111 39.22 11.16 -37.04
C ARG A 111 38.60 12.56 -37.10
N PHE A 112 39.37 13.59 -37.44
CA PHE A 112 38.83 14.94 -37.54
C PHE A 112 37.90 15.06 -38.76
N ASN A 113 36.69 15.57 -38.53
CA ASN A 113 35.69 15.82 -39.56
C ASN A 113 35.40 17.32 -39.63
N ALA A 114 35.79 17.96 -40.73
CA ALA A 114 35.60 19.40 -40.96
C ALA A 114 34.14 19.79 -41.25
N TYR A 115 33.19 18.83 -41.25
CA TYR A 115 31.76 19.11 -41.44
C TYR A 115 31.25 20.19 -40.48
N PHE A 116 31.57 20.08 -39.18
CA PHE A 116 31.09 21.03 -38.18
C PHE A 116 31.73 22.42 -38.34
N ASP A 117 33.05 22.49 -38.60
CA ASP A 117 33.76 23.74 -38.93
C ASP A 117 33.13 24.44 -40.14
N SER A 118 32.76 23.69 -41.19
CA SER A 118 32.12 24.25 -42.39
C SER A 118 30.71 24.83 -42.13
N LYS A 119 30.03 24.33 -41.08
CA LYS A 119 28.68 24.78 -40.71
C LYS A 119 28.70 25.96 -39.75
N THR A 120 29.70 26.03 -38.88
CA THR A 120 29.82 27.09 -37.86
C THR A 120 30.72 28.24 -38.29
N GLY A 121 31.58 28.03 -39.30
CA GLY A 121 32.63 28.97 -39.70
C GLY A 121 33.82 29.00 -38.73
N PHE A 122 33.82 28.16 -37.70
CA PHE A 122 34.88 28.04 -36.71
C PHE A 122 36.04 27.19 -37.26
N GLN A 123 37.28 27.51 -36.89
CA GLN A 123 38.47 26.74 -37.28
C GLN A 123 39.04 25.97 -36.10
N THR A 124 38.80 24.66 -36.09
CA THR A 124 39.36 23.74 -35.10
C THR A 124 40.84 23.49 -35.41
N LYS A 125 41.73 23.73 -34.44
CA LYS A 125 43.18 23.50 -34.53
C LYS A 125 43.63 22.39 -33.58
N SER A 126 43.17 22.42 -32.33
CA SER A 126 43.49 21.43 -31.29
C SER A 126 42.24 21.08 -30.48
N VAL A 127 42.21 19.85 -29.94
CA VAL A 127 41.07 19.32 -29.20
C VAL A 127 41.56 18.54 -27.98
N LEU A 128 40.95 18.82 -26.83
CA LEU A 128 40.91 17.94 -25.67
C LEU A 128 39.52 17.31 -25.63
N CYS A 129 39.43 15.99 -25.58
CA CYS A 129 38.15 15.29 -25.48
C CYS A 129 38.22 14.20 -24.41
N VAL A 130 37.28 14.22 -23.48
CA VAL A 130 37.25 13.33 -22.31
C VAL A 130 35.87 12.68 -22.18
N PRO A 131 35.81 11.42 -21.72
CA PRO A 131 34.53 10.77 -21.43
C PRO A 131 33.95 11.34 -20.12
N ILE A 132 32.65 11.61 -20.12
CA ILE A 132 31.87 11.84 -18.91
C ILE A 132 31.27 10.49 -18.53
N GLN A 133 31.78 9.89 -17.47
CA GLN A 133 31.39 8.53 -17.07
C GLN A 133 31.35 8.38 -15.56
N SER A 134 30.39 7.59 -15.08
CA SER A 134 30.31 7.15 -13.69
C SER A 134 30.47 5.63 -13.68
N HIS A 135 31.45 5.14 -12.90
CA HIS A 135 31.86 3.74 -12.92
C HIS A 135 32.13 3.27 -14.37
N ASP A 136 31.50 2.18 -14.82
CA ASP A 136 31.64 1.66 -16.19
C ASP A 136 30.63 2.24 -17.19
N ARG A 137 29.75 3.15 -16.77
CA ARG A 137 28.69 3.71 -17.62
C ARG A 137 29.11 5.04 -18.23
N LEU A 138 29.14 5.10 -19.57
CA LEU A 138 29.29 6.35 -20.31
C LEU A 138 28.00 7.16 -20.21
N ILE A 139 28.12 8.41 -19.77
CA ILE A 139 27.03 9.40 -19.73
C ILE A 139 27.11 10.30 -20.97
N GLY A 140 28.32 10.63 -21.42
CA GLY A 140 28.56 11.49 -22.56
C GLY A 140 30.05 11.76 -22.78
N VAL A 141 30.36 12.81 -23.54
CA VAL A 141 31.72 13.29 -23.75
C VAL A 141 31.76 14.82 -23.64
N ALA A 142 32.85 15.34 -23.09
CA ALA A 142 33.15 16.77 -23.10
C ALA A 142 34.31 17.02 -24.05
N GLN A 143 34.27 18.13 -24.79
CA GLN A 143 35.39 18.59 -25.59
C GLN A 143 35.68 20.07 -25.34
N ALA A 144 36.97 20.39 -25.27
CA ALA A 144 37.51 21.75 -25.29
C ALA A 144 38.30 21.93 -26.59
N ILE A 145 38.11 23.07 -27.26
CA ILE A 145 38.62 23.31 -28.60
C ILE A 145 39.46 24.59 -28.61
N ASN A 146 40.67 24.46 -29.16
CA ASN A 146 41.72 25.48 -29.24
C ASN A 146 42.12 26.04 -27.86
N ARG A 147 43.39 26.39 -27.70
CA ARG A 147 43.82 27.18 -26.54
C ARG A 147 43.58 28.66 -26.82
N ALA A 148 43.03 29.39 -25.86
CA ALA A 148 42.66 30.80 -26.01
C ALA A 148 43.87 31.70 -26.28
N ASP A 149 45.04 31.35 -25.71
CA ASP A 149 46.31 32.05 -25.95
C ASP A 149 47.02 31.66 -27.25
N GLY A 150 46.43 30.77 -28.06
CA GLY A 150 46.99 30.28 -29.32
C GLY A 150 48.05 29.18 -29.17
N GLY A 151 48.32 28.72 -27.95
CA GLY A 151 49.23 27.61 -27.64
C GLY A 151 48.68 26.21 -27.95
N SER A 152 49.36 25.18 -27.47
CA SER A 152 48.92 23.77 -27.57
C SER A 152 48.50 23.25 -26.20
N PHE A 153 47.43 22.47 -26.16
CA PHE A 153 47.04 21.73 -24.96
C PHE A 153 48.14 20.74 -24.52
N THR A 154 48.28 20.60 -23.22
CA THR A 154 49.29 19.78 -22.53
C THR A 154 48.65 18.55 -21.89
N GLU A 155 49.48 17.61 -21.40
CA GLU A 155 48.98 16.47 -20.62
C GLU A 155 48.39 16.92 -19.27
N GLU A 156 48.88 18.03 -18.70
CA GLU A 156 48.29 18.61 -17.48
C GLU A 156 46.86 19.11 -17.73
N ASP A 157 46.62 19.75 -18.88
CA ASP A 157 45.28 20.20 -19.27
C ASP A 157 44.35 19.00 -19.45
N LEU A 158 44.85 17.87 -20.00
CA LEU A 158 44.07 16.64 -20.14
C LEU A 158 43.69 16.02 -18.79
N VAL A 159 44.61 16.01 -17.82
CA VAL A 159 44.35 15.52 -16.46
C VAL A 159 43.29 16.38 -15.79
N LEU A 160 43.42 17.71 -15.89
CA LEU A 160 42.48 18.66 -15.30
C LEU A 160 41.07 18.51 -15.90
N PHE A 161 40.98 18.44 -17.23
CA PHE A 161 39.73 18.24 -17.95
C PHE A 161 39.08 16.87 -17.62
N SER A 162 39.89 15.85 -17.35
CA SER A 162 39.39 14.53 -16.93
C SER A 162 38.82 14.54 -15.52
N VAL A 163 39.43 15.28 -14.59
CA VAL A 163 38.90 15.47 -13.22
C VAL A 163 37.56 16.21 -13.27
N PHE A 164 37.46 17.22 -14.12
CA PHE A 164 36.19 17.92 -14.39
C PHE A 164 35.13 16.96 -14.92
N ALA A 165 35.46 16.15 -15.92
CA ALA A 165 34.52 15.20 -16.49
C ALA A 165 33.99 14.19 -15.46
N GLY A 166 34.84 13.77 -14.51
CA GLY A 166 34.42 12.96 -13.37
C GLY A 166 33.45 13.69 -12.43
N THR A 167 33.72 14.97 -12.13
CA THR A 167 32.85 15.79 -11.26
C THR A 167 31.49 16.05 -11.93
N LEU A 168 31.51 16.35 -13.23
CA LEU A 168 30.30 16.52 -14.04
C LEU A 168 29.50 15.22 -14.15
N ALA A 169 30.15 14.06 -14.24
CA ALA A 169 29.47 12.77 -14.24
C ALA A 169 28.64 12.56 -12.96
N VAL A 170 29.22 12.86 -11.79
CA VAL A 170 28.52 12.78 -10.49
C VAL A 170 27.35 13.76 -10.44
N ALA A 171 27.53 14.99 -10.92
CA ALA A 171 26.47 16.01 -10.99
C ALA A 171 25.26 15.54 -11.80
N LEU A 172 25.51 15.00 -12.99
CA LEU A 172 24.48 14.55 -13.91
C LEU A 172 23.75 13.32 -13.38
N GLU A 173 24.47 12.41 -12.72
CA GLU A 173 23.86 11.25 -12.08
C GLU A 173 22.94 11.66 -10.92
N ASN A 174 23.37 12.60 -10.07
CA ASN A 174 22.55 13.14 -8.99
C ASN A 174 21.30 13.86 -9.52
N ALA A 175 21.44 14.71 -10.54
CA ALA A 175 20.31 15.39 -11.17
C ALA A 175 19.31 14.39 -11.79
N ARG A 176 19.80 13.32 -12.42
CA ARG A 176 18.98 12.24 -12.97
C ARG A 176 18.21 11.50 -11.87
N LEU A 177 18.90 11.05 -10.81
CA LEU A 177 18.28 10.35 -9.68
C LEU A 177 17.24 11.22 -8.99
N HIS A 178 17.53 12.50 -8.78
CA HIS A 178 16.58 13.43 -8.18
C HIS A 178 15.32 13.60 -9.04
N ARG A 179 15.48 13.73 -10.36
CA ARG A 179 14.34 13.80 -11.29
C ARG A 179 13.50 12.52 -11.27
N GLN A 180 14.15 11.35 -11.22
CA GLN A 180 13.43 10.08 -11.05
C GLN A 180 12.62 10.05 -9.76
N LEU A 181 13.20 10.50 -8.64
CA LEU A 181 12.48 10.60 -7.36
C LEU A 181 11.28 11.57 -7.43
N LEU A 182 11.42 12.71 -8.11
CA LEU A 182 10.32 13.65 -8.31
C LEU A 182 9.20 13.07 -9.18
N ASP A 183 9.55 12.37 -10.26
CA ASP A 183 8.59 11.71 -11.14
C ASP A 183 7.86 10.56 -10.41
N GLU A 184 8.60 9.77 -9.61
CA GLU A 184 8.03 8.72 -8.75
C GLU A 184 7.09 9.29 -7.69
N GLU A 185 7.49 10.38 -7.02
CA GLU A 185 6.65 11.05 -6.02
C GLU A 185 5.39 11.63 -6.67
N LYS A 186 5.52 12.25 -7.84
CA LYS A 186 4.37 12.76 -8.60
C LYS A 186 3.39 11.63 -8.96
N MET A 187 3.90 10.52 -9.51
CA MET A 187 3.08 9.35 -9.82
C MET A 187 2.40 8.78 -8.56
N ARG A 188 3.13 8.74 -7.45
CA ARG A 188 2.60 8.31 -6.15
C ARG A 188 1.44 9.21 -5.70
N GLN A 189 1.56 10.53 -5.83
CA GLN A 189 0.49 11.48 -5.51
C GLN A 189 -0.74 11.28 -6.41
N GLU A 190 -0.55 11.05 -7.70
CA GLU A 190 -1.65 10.76 -8.64
C GLU A 190 -2.39 9.46 -8.26
N ILE A 191 -1.66 8.41 -7.88
CA ILE A 191 -2.26 7.16 -7.39
C ILE A 191 -3.01 7.37 -6.07
N LEU A 192 -2.46 8.16 -5.13
CA LEU A 192 -3.14 8.47 -3.88
C LEU A 192 -4.43 9.27 -4.09
N ALA A 193 -4.43 10.20 -5.05
CA ALA A 193 -5.64 10.92 -5.45
C ALA A 193 -6.69 9.95 -6.04
N ALA A 194 -6.28 9.02 -6.89
CA ALA A 194 -7.17 7.99 -7.43
C ALA A 194 -7.74 7.08 -6.34
N ARG A 195 -6.91 6.70 -5.35
CA ARG A 195 -7.36 5.96 -4.15
C ARG A 195 -8.43 6.73 -3.38
N GLN A 196 -8.22 8.02 -3.14
CA GLN A 196 -9.19 8.84 -2.42
C GLN A 196 -10.55 8.90 -3.15
N VAL A 197 -10.53 8.98 -4.49
CA VAL A 197 -11.75 8.90 -5.31
C VAL A 197 -12.39 7.53 -5.17
N GLN A 198 -11.64 6.44 -5.28
CA GLN A 198 -12.14 5.08 -5.09
C GLN A 198 -12.79 4.90 -3.70
N GLU A 199 -12.11 5.31 -2.63
CA GLU A 199 -12.62 5.19 -1.25
C GLU A 199 -13.93 5.96 -1.03
N SER A 200 -14.25 6.94 -1.89
CA SER A 200 -15.53 7.65 -1.85
C SER A 200 -16.71 6.85 -2.39
N TYR A 201 -16.47 5.77 -3.15
CA TYR A 201 -17.50 4.85 -3.63
C TYR A 201 -17.86 3.77 -2.60
N ILE A 202 -16.95 3.45 -1.67
CA ILE A 202 -17.18 2.47 -0.62
C ILE A 202 -17.93 3.14 0.54
N PRO A 203 -19.01 2.56 1.07
CA PRO A 203 -19.83 3.22 2.07
C PRO A 203 -19.05 3.41 3.38
N ARG A 204 -19.00 4.65 3.87
CA ARG A 204 -18.44 4.98 5.21
C ARG A 204 -19.32 4.49 6.35
N GLN A 205 -20.62 4.37 6.09
CA GLN A 205 -21.63 3.94 7.03
C GLN A 205 -22.64 3.06 6.30
N PHE A 206 -23.09 2.01 6.98
CA PHE A 206 -24.16 1.16 6.49
C PHE A 206 -25.53 1.82 6.73
N PRO A 207 -26.57 1.48 5.93
CA PRO A 207 -27.92 1.96 6.17
C PRO A 207 -28.46 1.46 7.51
N GLU A 208 -29.18 2.32 8.22
CA GLU A 208 -29.90 1.95 9.44
C GLU A 208 -31.20 1.22 9.09
N VAL A 209 -31.28 -0.06 9.42
CA VAL A 209 -32.47 -0.90 9.21
C VAL A 209 -32.86 -1.55 10.52
N ALA A 210 -34.07 -1.27 11.00
CA ALA A 210 -34.52 -1.73 12.31
C ALA A 210 -34.41 -3.26 12.46
N GLY A 211 -33.64 -3.69 13.46
CA GLY A 211 -33.43 -5.10 13.78
C GLY A 211 -32.40 -5.84 12.91
N TYR A 212 -31.73 -5.16 11.99
CA TYR A 212 -30.64 -5.72 11.18
C TYR A 212 -29.35 -4.96 11.44
N GLU A 213 -28.23 -5.67 11.43
CA GLU A 213 -26.89 -5.09 11.47
C GLU A 213 -26.14 -5.46 10.20
N PHE A 214 -25.33 -4.53 9.71
CA PHE A 214 -24.47 -4.72 8.55
C PHE A 214 -23.06 -4.28 8.91
N ALA A 215 -22.08 -5.00 8.37
CA ALA A 215 -20.67 -4.69 8.51
C ALA A 215 -19.92 -5.16 7.27
N GLY A 216 -18.85 -4.48 6.93
CA GLY A 216 -18.01 -4.86 5.80
C GLY A 216 -16.64 -4.25 5.91
N ARG A 217 -15.67 -4.90 5.26
CA ARG A 217 -14.28 -4.51 5.30
C ARG A 217 -13.66 -4.79 3.94
N LEU A 218 -12.90 -3.80 3.47
CA LEU A 218 -12.01 -3.87 2.31
C LEU A 218 -10.59 -3.63 2.84
N LEU A 219 -9.68 -4.54 2.54
CA LEU A 219 -8.26 -4.45 2.82
C LEU A 219 -7.50 -4.56 1.49
N PRO A 220 -7.13 -3.43 0.87
CA PRO A 220 -6.41 -3.44 -0.39
C PRO A 220 -5.01 -4.07 -0.24
N ALA A 221 -4.60 -4.89 -1.20
CA ALA A 221 -3.23 -5.38 -1.33
C ALA A 221 -2.28 -4.35 -1.95
N ARG A 222 -2.83 -3.38 -2.69
CA ARG A 222 -2.09 -2.28 -3.33
C ARG A 222 -2.68 -0.92 -2.95
N GLN A 223 -2.19 0.14 -3.59
CA GLN A 223 -2.67 1.49 -3.33
C GLN A 223 -4.14 1.68 -3.74
N VAL A 224 -4.63 0.92 -4.72
CA VAL A 224 -6.03 0.89 -5.16
C VAL A 224 -6.46 -0.56 -5.36
N SER A 225 -7.76 -0.82 -5.20
CA SER A 225 -8.33 -2.17 -5.16
C SER A 225 -9.24 -2.46 -6.37
N GLY A 226 -9.28 -3.72 -6.83
CA GLY A 226 -10.33 -4.20 -7.74
C GLY A 226 -11.62 -4.56 -7.01
N ASP A 227 -11.47 -5.01 -5.77
CA ASP A 227 -12.56 -5.37 -4.88
C ASP A 227 -13.44 -4.18 -4.48
N PHE A 228 -14.69 -4.50 -4.15
CA PHE A 228 -15.63 -3.55 -3.60
C PHE A 228 -16.73 -4.21 -2.77
N TYR A 229 -17.34 -3.38 -1.94
CA TYR A 229 -18.65 -3.66 -1.39
C TYR A 229 -19.48 -2.38 -1.32
N ASP A 230 -20.78 -2.53 -1.24
CA ASP A 230 -21.71 -1.42 -1.08
C ASP A 230 -22.98 -1.87 -0.34
N ALA A 231 -23.63 -0.94 0.34
CA ALA A 231 -24.92 -1.17 0.97
C ALA A 231 -25.75 0.12 1.00
N PHE A 232 -27.01 0.05 0.53
CA PHE A 232 -27.90 1.21 0.50
C PHE A 232 -29.37 0.83 0.43
N GLN A 233 -30.23 1.73 0.89
CA GLN A 233 -31.69 1.58 0.76
C GLN A 233 -32.16 1.98 -0.65
N THR A 234 -33.03 1.14 -1.20
CA THR A 234 -33.78 1.37 -2.44
C THR A 234 -35.12 2.06 -2.13
N PRO A 235 -35.77 2.72 -3.11
CA PRO A 235 -36.99 3.50 -2.88
C PRO A 235 -38.19 2.67 -2.40
N ASP A 236 -38.21 1.37 -2.69
CA ASP A 236 -39.24 0.41 -2.29
C ASP A 236 -39.05 -0.15 -0.87
N GLY A 237 -38.03 0.34 -0.14
CA GLY A 237 -37.76 -0.06 1.24
C GLY A 237 -36.93 -1.34 1.38
N HIS A 238 -36.43 -1.89 0.27
CA HIS A 238 -35.38 -2.92 0.33
C HIS A 238 -34.03 -2.32 0.67
N THR A 239 -33.09 -3.18 1.07
CA THR A 239 -31.69 -2.83 1.25
C THR A 239 -30.85 -3.64 0.29
N ALA A 240 -30.18 -2.95 -0.64
CA ALA A 240 -29.21 -3.56 -1.53
C ALA A 240 -27.89 -3.74 -0.78
N ILE A 241 -27.29 -4.92 -0.90
CA ILE A 241 -25.94 -5.24 -0.41
C ILE A 241 -25.17 -5.88 -1.56
N LEU A 242 -23.97 -5.38 -1.84
CA LEU A 242 -23.14 -5.83 -2.96
C LEU A 242 -21.74 -6.16 -2.43
N LEU A 243 -21.13 -7.20 -3.00
CA LEU A 243 -19.72 -7.51 -2.86
C LEU A 243 -19.21 -8.08 -4.18
N GLY A 244 -18.04 -7.65 -4.64
CA GLY A 244 -17.45 -8.17 -5.87
C GLY A 244 -15.98 -7.84 -6.03
N ASP A 245 -15.41 -8.46 -7.06
CA ASP A 245 -14.03 -8.35 -7.48
C ASP A 245 -13.95 -8.16 -9.00
N VAL A 246 -13.12 -7.23 -9.43
CA VAL A 246 -12.84 -6.93 -10.83
C VAL A 246 -11.54 -7.62 -11.25
N SER A 247 -11.60 -8.44 -12.29
CA SER A 247 -10.42 -9.08 -12.85
C SER A 247 -9.37 -8.06 -13.29
N GLY A 248 -8.12 -8.27 -12.88
CA GLY A 248 -7.02 -7.33 -13.09
C GLY A 248 -6.58 -6.72 -11.76
N LYS A 249 -5.62 -5.80 -11.79
CA LYS A 249 -5.11 -5.14 -10.56
C LYS A 249 -4.76 -3.69 -10.82
N GLY A 250 -4.74 -2.88 -9.76
CA GLY A 250 -4.34 -1.49 -9.83
C GLY A 250 -5.40 -0.57 -10.43
N LEU A 251 -4.96 0.54 -11.03
CA LEU A 251 -5.84 1.65 -11.44
C LEU A 251 -6.93 1.25 -12.45
N PRO A 252 -6.68 0.41 -13.48
CA PRO A 252 -7.73 0.02 -14.42
C PRO A 252 -8.89 -0.73 -13.74
N ALA A 253 -8.60 -1.68 -12.85
CA ALA A 253 -9.60 -2.44 -12.11
C ALA A 253 -10.42 -1.51 -11.18
N ALA A 254 -9.73 -0.61 -10.47
CA ALA A 254 -10.36 0.38 -9.60
C ALA A 254 -11.35 1.30 -10.33
N LEU A 255 -10.98 1.82 -11.51
CA LEU A 255 -11.87 2.67 -12.31
C LEU A 255 -13.08 1.90 -12.86
N TYR A 256 -12.85 0.65 -13.25
CA TYR A 256 -13.91 -0.24 -13.74
C TYR A 256 -14.92 -0.57 -12.65
N MET A 257 -14.43 -0.83 -11.43
CA MET A 257 -15.24 -0.99 -10.23
C MET A 257 -16.14 0.23 -9.98
N CYS A 258 -15.58 1.45 -9.97
CA CYS A 258 -16.34 2.68 -9.73
C CYS A 258 -17.50 2.86 -10.72
N ARG A 259 -17.26 2.56 -12.00
CA ARG A 259 -18.30 2.60 -13.03
C ARG A 259 -19.40 1.58 -12.76
N LEU A 260 -19.05 0.32 -12.52
CA LEU A 260 -20.02 -0.75 -12.27
C LEU A 260 -20.92 -0.41 -11.06
N LEU A 261 -20.32 0.03 -9.95
CA LEU A 261 -21.09 0.44 -8.77
C LEU A 261 -22.04 1.60 -9.08
N THR A 262 -21.59 2.59 -9.85
CA THR A 262 -22.42 3.73 -10.24
C THR A 262 -23.63 3.29 -11.06
N GLU A 263 -23.43 2.42 -12.05
CA GLU A 263 -24.51 1.94 -12.92
C GLU A 263 -25.50 1.01 -12.19
N LEU A 264 -25.00 0.13 -11.31
CA LEU A 264 -25.85 -0.74 -10.49
C LEU A 264 -26.65 0.08 -9.48
N ARG A 265 -26.00 0.98 -8.75
CA ARG A 265 -26.67 1.85 -7.78
C ARG A 265 -27.75 2.69 -8.45
N ALA A 266 -27.47 3.27 -9.63
CA ALA A 266 -28.45 4.04 -10.38
C ALA A 266 -29.65 3.19 -10.81
N GLY A 267 -29.42 1.96 -11.29
CA GLY A 267 -30.49 1.03 -11.68
C GLY A 267 -31.40 0.68 -10.51
N LEU A 268 -30.82 0.23 -9.40
CA LEU A 268 -31.56 -0.16 -8.19
C LEU A 268 -32.29 1.04 -7.55
N LYS A 269 -31.71 2.24 -7.60
CA LYS A 269 -32.37 3.49 -7.18
C LYS A 269 -33.56 3.88 -8.07
N ARG A 270 -33.65 3.37 -9.30
CA ARG A 270 -34.83 3.52 -10.18
C ARG A 270 -35.90 2.44 -9.97
N GLY A 271 -35.66 1.49 -9.07
CA GLY A 271 -36.56 0.37 -8.82
C GLY A 271 -36.40 -0.79 -9.82
N GLU A 272 -35.25 -0.90 -10.49
CA GLU A 272 -34.92 -2.10 -11.28
C GLU A 272 -34.83 -3.33 -10.36
N THR A 273 -35.26 -4.49 -10.85
CA THR A 273 -35.00 -5.76 -10.15
C THR A 273 -33.50 -6.09 -10.20
N ALA A 274 -33.03 -6.93 -9.28
CA ALA A 274 -31.65 -7.43 -9.29
C ALA A 274 -31.26 -8.06 -10.65
N SER A 275 -32.15 -8.89 -11.21
CA SER A 275 -31.97 -9.50 -12.54
C SER A 275 -31.78 -8.43 -13.62
N ASP A 276 -32.66 -7.44 -13.67
CA ASP A 276 -32.66 -6.44 -14.75
C ASP A 276 -31.45 -5.51 -14.65
N ALA A 277 -31.10 -5.09 -13.43
CA ALA A 277 -29.94 -4.25 -13.17
C ALA A 277 -28.63 -4.96 -13.58
N LEU A 278 -28.45 -6.22 -13.17
CA LEU A 278 -27.26 -7.01 -13.52
C LEU A 278 -27.18 -7.29 -15.03
N SER A 279 -28.31 -7.65 -15.66
CA SER A 279 -28.35 -7.94 -17.11
C SER A 279 -28.03 -6.69 -17.94
N ARG A 280 -28.56 -5.54 -17.54
CA ARG A 280 -28.28 -4.25 -18.20
C ARG A 280 -26.82 -3.85 -18.05
N VAL A 281 -26.26 -3.95 -16.84
CA VAL A 281 -24.85 -3.61 -16.60
C VAL A 281 -23.94 -4.57 -17.35
N ASN A 282 -24.27 -5.86 -17.41
CA ASN A 282 -23.53 -6.82 -18.23
C ASN A 282 -23.50 -6.42 -19.71
N GLU A 283 -24.62 -6.03 -20.29
CA GLU A 283 -24.68 -5.59 -21.69
C GLU A 283 -23.80 -4.36 -21.92
N ALA A 284 -23.95 -3.33 -21.07
CA ALA A 284 -23.17 -2.10 -21.16
C ALA A 284 -21.66 -2.30 -21.00
N LEU A 285 -21.26 -3.35 -20.28
CA LEU A 285 -19.85 -3.71 -20.09
C LEU A 285 -19.32 -4.62 -21.21
N CYS A 286 -20.15 -5.47 -21.82
CA CYS A 286 -19.77 -6.28 -22.99
C CYS A 286 -19.58 -5.44 -24.26
N ASP A 287 -20.40 -4.40 -24.43
CA ASP A 287 -20.37 -3.53 -25.63
C ASP A 287 -19.12 -2.65 -25.74
N GLN A 288 -18.41 -2.44 -24.63
CA GLN A 288 -17.26 -1.55 -24.59
C GLN A 288 -15.93 -2.30 -24.64
N THR A 289 -14.98 -1.72 -25.37
CA THR A 289 -13.64 -2.26 -25.72
C THR A 289 -12.66 -2.41 -24.55
N THR A 290 -13.12 -2.71 -23.34
CA THR A 290 -12.24 -3.08 -22.23
C THR A 290 -11.94 -4.58 -22.33
N ARG A 291 -11.30 -4.98 -23.45
CA ARG A 291 -11.05 -6.38 -23.79
C ARG A 291 -10.38 -7.12 -22.62
N GLY A 292 -11.10 -8.08 -22.06
CA GLY A 292 -10.57 -9.03 -21.07
C GLY A 292 -10.80 -8.70 -19.60
N MET A 293 -11.46 -7.59 -19.25
CA MET A 293 -11.89 -7.34 -17.86
C MET A 293 -13.34 -7.80 -17.64
N PHE A 294 -13.57 -8.47 -16.51
CA PHE A 294 -14.87 -8.94 -16.05
C PHE A 294 -15.00 -8.76 -14.53
N VAL A 295 -16.21 -8.88 -14.01
CA VAL A 295 -16.47 -8.73 -12.56
C VAL A 295 -17.17 -9.97 -12.03
N THR A 296 -16.60 -10.56 -10.98
CA THR A 296 -17.32 -11.54 -10.17
C THR A 296 -18.02 -10.80 -9.04
N MET A 297 -19.30 -11.02 -8.83
CA MET A 297 -19.98 -10.39 -7.70
C MET A 297 -21.18 -11.16 -7.18
N ILE A 298 -21.59 -10.81 -5.97
CA ILE A 298 -22.87 -11.18 -5.40
C ILE A 298 -23.67 -9.93 -5.02
N LEU A 299 -24.96 -9.97 -5.33
CA LEU A 299 -25.91 -8.91 -5.02
C LEU A 299 -27.04 -9.49 -4.19
N PHE A 300 -27.38 -8.82 -3.09
CA PHE A 300 -28.52 -9.11 -2.23
C PHE A 300 -29.49 -7.94 -2.23
N LEU A 301 -30.79 -8.22 -2.32
CA LEU A 301 -31.88 -7.29 -2.03
C LEU A 301 -32.65 -7.82 -0.82
N LEU A 302 -32.38 -7.25 0.35
CA LEU A 302 -33.04 -7.58 1.60
C LEU A 302 -34.40 -6.89 1.66
N ASP A 303 -35.47 -7.68 1.82
CA ASP A 303 -36.81 -7.21 2.19
C ASP A 303 -37.00 -7.38 3.70
N PRO A 304 -36.83 -6.30 4.50
CA PRO A 304 -36.91 -6.41 5.95
C PRO A 304 -38.33 -6.73 6.43
N ALA A 305 -39.36 -6.35 5.66
CA ALA A 305 -40.77 -6.57 5.99
C ALA A 305 -41.19 -8.02 5.77
N ARG A 306 -40.77 -8.62 4.65
CA ARG A 306 -41.01 -10.04 4.35
C ARG A 306 -40.04 -10.99 5.05
N ARG A 307 -38.96 -10.47 5.65
CA ARG A 307 -37.83 -11.28 6.16
C ARG A 307 -37.34 -12.25 5.09
N ALA A 308 -37.07 -11.72 3.91
CA ALA A 308 -36.55 -12.47 2.78
C ALA A 308 -35.41 -11.69 2.12
N VAL A 309 -34.50 -12.40 1.45
CA VAL A 309 -33.47 -11.78 0.63
C VAL A 309 -33.50 -12.40 -0.77
N VAL A 310 -33.52 -11.56 -1.79
CA VAL A 310 -33.27 -11.97 -3.17
C VAL A 310 -31.77 -11.88 -3.40
N ALA A 311 -31.14 -12.96 -3.84
CA ALA A 311 -29.71 -13.01 -4.13
C ALA A 311 -29.46 -13.36 -5.60
N ALA A 312 -28.44 -12.76 -6.19
CA ALA A 312 -27.93 -13.08 -7.52
C ALA A 312 -26.41 -13.23 -7.46
N ASN A 313 -25.91 -14.40 -7.84
CA ASN A 313 -24.48 -14.68 -7.91
C ASN A 313 -24.02 -14.61 -9.38
N ALA A 314 -23.15 -13.63 -9.68
CA ALA A 314 -22.54 -13.38 -10.97
C ALA A 314 -21.10 -13.91 -11.00
N GLY A 315 -20.95 -15.23 -11.03
CA GLY A 315 -19.65 -15.90 -11.14
C GLY A 315 -18.75 -15.80 -9.90
N HIS A 316 -19.31 -15.43 -8.75
CA HIS A 316 -18.61 -15.22 -7.50
C HIS A 316 -18.67 -16.44 -6.56
N LEU A 317 -17.89 -16.39 -5.48
CA LEU A 317 -17.96 -17.41 -4.43
C LEU A 317 -19.36 -17.49 -3.81
N PRO A 318 -19.86 -18.70 -3.47
CA PRO A 318 -21.09 -18.83 -2.70
C PRO A 318 -20.96 -18.16 -1.33
N PHE A 319 -22.05 -17.56 -0.86
CA PHE A 319 -22.08 -16.96 0.47
C PHE A 319 -22.35 -18.02 1.55
N LEU A 320 -21.85 -17.76 2.75
CA LEU A 320 -22.08 -18.57 3.94
C LEU A 320 -23.34 -18.07 4.66
N PHE A 321 -24.25 -18.98 4.98
CA PHE A 321 -25.53 -18.69 5.61
C PHE A 321 -25.63 -19.39 6.97
N TYR A 322 -25.70 -18.59 8.03
CA TYR A 322 -25.98 -19.05 9.38
C TYR A 322 -27.48 -19.20 9.60
N ARG A 323 -27.92 -20.44 9.81
CA ARG A 323 -29.30 -20.78 10.14
C ARG A 323 -29.35 -22.04 11.01
N GLY A 324 -30.27 -22.09 11.97
CA GLY A 324 -30.45 -23.28 12.82
C GLY A 324 -29.21 -23.69 13.63
N GLY A 325 -28.37 -22.72 14.04
CA GLY A 325 -27.19 -22.98 14.86
C GLY A 325 -25.93 -23.39 14.11
N ARG A 326 -25.93 -23.39 12.77
CA ARG A 326 -24.76 -23.74 11.96
C ARG A 326 -24.60 -22.85 10.74
N TRP A 327 -23.36 -22.71 10.30
CA TRP A 327 -23.00 -22.09 9.03
C TRP A 327 -23.05 -23.13 7.91
N GLU A 328 -23.67 -22.78 6.81
CA GLU A 328 -23.72 -23.60 5.59
C GLU A 328 -23.31 -22.77 4.39
N GLU A 329 -22.55 -23.38 3.48
CA GLU A 329 -22.35 -22.79 2.15
C GLU A 329 -23.64 -22.90 1.34
N THR A 330 -24.04 -21.81 0.71
CA THR A 330 -25.27 -21.78 -0.08
C THR A 330 -25.12 -22.47 -1.43
N ARG A 331 -26.20 -23.13 -1.85
CA ARG A 331 -26.33 -23.66 -3.21
C ARG A 331 -27.20 -22.70 -4.01
N ILE A 332 -26.57 -21.66 -4.53
CA ILE A 332 -27.19 -20.69 -5.44
C ILE A 332 -26.74 -20.98 -6.88
N GLY A 333 -27.65 -20.83 -7.84
CA GLY A 333 -27.37 -20.88 -9.27
C GLY A 333 -26.28 -19.89 -9.65
N ARG A 334 -25.38 -20.32 -10.54
CA ARG A 334 -24.25 -19.52 -10.98
C ARG A 334 -24.58 -18.85 -12.32
N ASN A 335 -24.69 -17.54 -12.31
CA ASN A 335 -24.62 -16.74 -13.53
C ASN A 335 -23.14 -16.59 -13.96
N PRO A 336 -22.85 -16.29 -15.24
CA PRO A 336 -21.51 -15.92 -15.66
C PRO A 336 -21.07 -14.61 -14.97
N PRO A 337 -19.74 -14.38 -14.80
CA PRO A 337 -19.23 -13.07 -14.41
C PRO A 337 -19.71 -11.97 -15.36
N ILE A 338 -19.90 -10.77 -14.82
CA ILE A 338 -20.40 -9.60 -15.55
C ILE A 338 -19.33 -9.14 -16.56
N GLY A 339 -19.75 -8.83 -17.78
CA GLY A 339 -18.88 -8.34 -18.85
C GLY A 339 -18.27 -9.43 -19.73
N ILE A 340 -18.66 -10.70 -19.53
CA ILE A 340 -18.15 -11.84 -20.33
C ILE A 340 -19.08 -12.22 -21.48
N LEU A 341 -20.38 -12.38 -21.20
CA LEU A 341 -21.34 -12.95 -22.16
C LEU A 341 -22.47 -11.95 -22.45
N PRO A 342 -22.54 -11.35 -23.65
CA PRO A 342 -23.61 -10.42 -24.00
C PRO A 342 -24.97 -11.12 -24.11
N GLY A 343 -26.06 -10.38 -23.94
CA GLY A 343 -27.44 -10.86 -24.04
C GLY A 343 -27.87 -11.81 -22.93
N ARG A 344 -27.10 -11.92 -21.84
CA ARG A 344 -27.41 -12.81 -20.71
C ARG A 344 -28.35 -12.15 -19.71
N ARG A 345 -29.41 -12.90 -19.37
CA ARG A 345 -30.26 -12.60 -18.22
C ARG A 345 -29.68 -13.24 -16.97
N TYR A 346 -29.55 -12.45 -15.91
CA TYR A 346 -29.07 -12.90 -14.61
C TYR A 346 -30.21 -13.45 -13.76
N GLU A 347 -30.12 -14.71 -13.39
CA GLU A 347 -31.07 -15.39 -12.52
C GLU A 347 -30.84 -15.03 -11.06
N THR A 348 -31.94 -14.99 -10.30
CA THR A 348 -31.96 -14.65 -8.88
C THR A 348 -32.71 -15.72 -8.10
N GLU A 349 -32.31 -15.95 -6.86
CA GLU A 349 -33.00 -16.85 -5.92
C GLU A 349 -33.48 -16.10 -4.68
N THR A 350 -34.60 -16.52 -4.10
CA THR A 350 -35.14 -15.93 -2.87
C THR A 350 -34.91 -16.86 -1.69
N PHE A 351 -34.35 -16.31 -0.61
CA PHE A 351 -34.08 -17.02 0.63
C PHE A 351 -34.91 -16.42 1.76
N GLU A 352 -35.62 -17.27 2.50
CA GLU A 352 -36.29 -16.87 3.73
C GLU A 352 -35.27 -16.66 4.86
N LEU A 353 -35.50 -15.65 5.70
CA LEU A 353 -34.58 -15.22 6.74
C LEU A 353 -35.13 -15.59 8.14
N PRO A 354 -34.69 -16.72 8.72
CA PRO A 354 -35.11 -17.12 10.05
C PRO A 354 -34.63 -16.13 11.12
N ALA A 355 -35.14 -16.25 12.34
CA ALA A 355 -34.67 -15.43 13.46
C ALA A 355 -33.17 -15.68 13.73
N GLY A 356 -32.42 -14.60 13.97
CA GLY A 356 -30.99 -14.66 14.27
C GLY A 356 -30.09 -15.12 13.12
N PHE A 357 -30.58 -15.09 11.88
CA PHE A 357 -29.77 -15.44 10.72
C PHE A 357 -28.57 -14.50 10.54
N ARG A 358 -27.52 -15.00 9.87
CA ARG A 358 -26.39 -14.19 9.42
C ARG A 358 -25.96 -14.65 8.03
N ILE A 359 -25.60 -13.71 7.18
CA ILE A 359 -25.03 -13.98 5.85
C ILE A 359 -23.63 -13.37 5.84
N LEU A 360 -22.67 -14.13 5.35
CA LEU A 360 -21.28 -13.72 5.15
C LEU A 360 -20.93 -13.96 3.67
N ALA A 361 -20.56 -12.89 2.97
CA ALA A 361 -19.96 -12.95 1.64
C ALA A 361 -18.50 -12.50 1.75
N ILE A 362 -17.61 -13.14 1.00
CA ILE A 362 -16.17 -12.89 1.00
C ILE A 362 -15.64 -12.94 -0.43
N THR A 363 -14.57 -12.19 -0.70
CA THR A 363 -13.71 -12.43 -1.86
C THR A 363 -12.71 -13.55 -1.56
N ASP A 364 -12.09 -14.09 -2.61
CA ASP A 364 -11.07 -15.14 -2.48
C ASP A 364 -9.84 -14.67 -1.70
N GLY A 365 -9.56 -13.36 -1.65
CA GLY A 365 -8.52 -12.78 -0.81
C GLY A 365 -8.59 -13.17 0.67
N VAL A 366 -9.78 -13.47 1.20
CA VAL A 366 -9.91 -14.03 2.57
C VAL A 366 -9.33 -15.45 2.65
N THR A 367 -9.68 -16.32 1.70
CA THR A 367 -9.26 -17.73 1.71
C THR A 367 -7.84 -17.93 1.19
N GLU A 368 -7.40 -17.10 0.26
CA GLU A 368 -6.08 -17.16 -0.38
C GLU A 368 -5.02 -16.31 0.34
N ALA A 369 -5.40 -15.55 1.37
CA ALA A 369 -4.47 -14.83 2.25
C ALA A 369 -3.34 -15.76 2.69
N ARG A 370 -2.10 -15.31 2.54
CA ARG A 370 -0.89 -16.11 2.82
C ARG A 370 -0.17 -15.61 4.06
N ASN A 371 0.33 -16.55 4.85
CA ASN A 371 1.27 -16.25 5.93
C ASN A 371 2.71 -16.15 5.41
N GLU A 372 3.66 -15.82 6.29
CA GLU A 372 5.10 -15.72 5.97
C GLU A 372 5.71 -17.03 5.42
N GLN A 373 5.09 -18.17 5.70
CA GLN A 373 5.52 -19.49 5.20
C GLN A 373 4.87 -19.84 3.84
N GLY A 374 4.07 -18.94 3.27
CA GLY A 374 3.36 -19.13 2.01
C GLY A 374 2.09 -19.99 2.11
N GLY A 375 1.72 -20.45 3.30
CA GLY A 375 0.50 -21.22 3.54
C GLY A 375 -0.75 -20.33 3.49
N MET A 376 -1.81 -20.82 2.86
CA MET A 376 -3.09 -20.11 2.74
C MET A 376 -3.92 -20.21 4.03
N PHE A 377 -4.74 -19.19 4.29
CA PHE A 377 -5.73 -19.23 5.37
C PHE A 377 -6.72 -20.37 5.16
N GLY A 378 -7.26 -20.46 3.94
CA GLY A 378 -8.07 -21.57 3.46
C GLY A 378 -9.48 -21.63 4.05
N GLN A 379 -10.34 -22.38 3.37
CA GLN A 379 -11.75 -22.53 3.75
C GLN A 379 -11.91 -23.25 5.10
N ASP A 380 -11.05 -24.22 5.42
CA ASP A 380 -11.14 -25.00 6.65
C ASP A 380 -10.95 -24.16 7.91
N ARG A 381 -10.02 -23.20 7.89
CA ARG A 381 -9.81 -22.28 9.03
C ARG A 381 -10.99 -21.35 9.20
N LEU A 382 -11.51 -20.80 8.10
CA LEU A 382 -12.70 -19.97 8.12
C LEU A 382 -13.89 -20.73 8.72
N ASN A 383 -14.18 -21.93 8.21
CA ASN A 383 -15.26 -22.77 8.71
C ASN A 383 -15.07 -23.15 10.19
N GLY A 384 -13.84 -23.49 10.59
CA GLY A 384 -13.51 -23.83 11.98
C GLY A 384 -13.71 -22.65 12.94
N MET A 385 -13.36 -21.44 12.51
CA MET A 385 -13.61 -20.20 13.27
C MET A 385 -15.11 -19.91 13.39
N LEU A 386 -15.83 -19.97 12.27
CA LEU A 386 -17.27 -19.70 12.23
C LEU A 386 -18.08 -20.70 13.07
N ALA A 387 -17.68 -21.97 13.09
CA ALA A 387 -18.33 -23.02 13.88
C ALA A 387 -18.26 -22.79 15.40
N ARG A 388 -17.23 -22.08 15.88
CA ARG A 388 -17.01 -21.78 17.31
C ARG A 388 -17.43 -20.36 17.69
N THR A 389 -18.16 -19.68 16.80
CA THR A 389 -18.47 -18.27 16.95
C THR A 389 -19.96 -18.02 16.85
N ASN A 390 -20.50 -17.35 17.86
CA ASN A 390 -21.82 -16.75 17.89
C ASN A 390 -21.66 -15.25 18.17
N LEU A 391 -21.50 -14.44 17.12
CA LEU A 391 -21.25 -13.00 17.20
C LEU A 391 -22.19 -12.23 16.29
N THR A 392 -22.57 -11.01 16.66
CA THR A 392 -23.34 -10.14 15.77
C THR A 392 -22.50 -9.72 14.55
N PRO A 393 -23.11 -9.32 13.42
CA PRO A 393 -22.40 -9.03 12.17
C PRO A 393 -21.16 -8.13 12.31
N GLY A 394 -21.24 -7.03 13.06
CA GLY A 394 -20.10 -6.13 13.25
C GLY A 394 -18.94 -6.76 14.02
N VAL A 395 -19.25 -7.48 15.09
CA VAL A 395 -18.22 -8.14 15.92
C VAL A 395 -17.64 -9.35 15.18
N LEU A 396 -18.44 -10.05 14.37
CA LEU A 396 -17.96 -11.13 13.51
C LEU A 396 -17.01 -10.61 12.43
N CYS A 397 -17.35 -9.48 11.79
CA CYS A 397 -16.47 -8.83 10.81
C CYS A 397 -15.13 -8.42 11.45
N GLU A 398 -15.16 -7.79 12.63
CA GLU A 398 -13.95 -7.45 13.39
C GLU A 398 -13.10 -8.70 13.70
N LYS A 399 -13.75 -9.78 14.15
CA LYS A 399 -13.06 -11.05 14.44
C LYS A 399 -12.36 -11.63 13.21
N ILE A 400 -13.05 -11.69 12.06
CA ILE A 400 -12.48 -12.23 10.83
C ILE A 400 -11.24 -11.42 10.41
N CYS A 401 -11.32 -10.09 10.47
CA CYS A 401 -10.16 -9.21 10.19
C CYS A 401 -8.99 -9.46 11.14
N LEU A 402 -9.24 -9.54 12.45
CA LEU A 402 -8.18 -9.79 13.43
C LEU A 402 -7.52 -11.17 13.23
N ASP A 403 -8.31 -12.21 12.99
CA ASP A 403 -7.79 -13.56 12.75
C ASP A 403 -6.97 -13.60 11.44
N LEU A 404 -7.39 -12.89 10.39
CA LEU A 404 -6.65 -12.75 9.13
C LEU A 404 -5.34 -11.97 9.29
N GLU A 405 -5.38 -10.78 9.89
CA GLU A 405 -4.19 -9.94 10.13
C GLU A 405 -3.12 -10.72 10.92
N ARG A 406 -3.57 -11.49 11.91
CA ARG A 406 -2.68 -12.36 12.72
C ARG A 406 -2.14 -13.55 11.95
N PHE A 407 -2.91 -14.09 11.02
CA PHE A 407 -2.46 -15.19 10.18
C PHE A 407 -1.43 -14.74 9.15
N VAL A 408 -1.69 -13.61 8.47
CA VAL A 408 -0.80 -13.02 7.47
C VAL A 408 0.52 -12.57 8.11
N GLY A 409 0.46 -11.96 9.30
CA GLY A 409 1.65 -11.52 10.03
C GLY A 409 2.39 -10.41 9.29
N GLY A 410 3.70 -10.56 9.09
CA GLY A 410 4.52 -9.63 8.32
C GLY A 410 4.54 -9.88 6.81
N ALA A 411 3.78 -10.86 6.29
CA ALA A 411 3.76 -11.16 4.86
C ALA A 411 3.06 -10.06 4.05
N GLU A 412 3.53 -9.82 2.82
CA GLU A 412 2.85 -8.92 1.91
C GLU A 412 1.50 -9.52 1.46
N PRO A 413 0.43 -8.71 1.40
CA PRO A 413 -0.86 -9.16 0.89
C PRO A 413 -0.76 -9.68 -0.56
N ALA A 414 -1.26 -10.89 -0.79
CA ALA A 414 -1.26 -11.50 -2.12
C ALA A 414 -2.39 -10.94 -3.02
N ASP A 415 -3.56 -10.69 -2.43
CA ASP A 415 -4.71 -10.10 -3.11
C ASP A 415 -5.56 -9.21 -2.19
N ASP A 416 -6.44 -8.43 -2.80
CA ASP A 416 -7.41 -7.61 -2.09
C ASP A 416 -8.33 -8.52 -1.25
N THR A 417 -8.58 -8.13 -0.01
CA THR A 417 -9.41 -8.92 0.91
C THR A 417 -10.67 -8.16 1.26
N THR A 418 -11.82 -8.73 0.91
CA THR A 418 -13.11 -8.10 1.12
C THR A 418 -14.10 -9.05 1.75
N LEU A 419 -14.87 -8.55 2.72
CA LEU A 419 -15.98 -9.27 3.31
C LEU A 419 -17.14 -8.35 3.64
N VAL A 420 -18.34 -8.91 3.60
CA VAL A 420 -19.57 -8.29 4.09
C VAL A 420 -20.34 -9.28 4.93
N VAL A 421 -20.82 -8.83 6.07
CA VAL A 421 -21.65 -9.57 7.01
C VAL A 421 -22.92 -8.80 7.30
N PHE A 422 -24.06 -9.45 7.24
CA PHE A 422 -25.32 -8.87 7.72
C PHE A 422 -26.22 -9.91 8.35
N GLY A 423 -27.12 -9.48 9.23
CA GLY A 423 -27.96 -10.41 9.97
C GLY A 423 -28.97 -9.79 10.92
N ASP A 424 -29.85 -10.62 11.44
CA ASP A 424 -30.87 -10.24 12.43
C ASP A 424 -30.25 -10.19 13.84
N VAL A 425 -30.34 -9.03 14.48
CA VAL A 425 -29.80 -8.80 15.83
C VAL A 425 -30.86 -8.75 16.92
N ARG A 426 -32.16 -8.84 16.57
CA ARG A 426 -33.27 -8.74 17.53
C ARG A 426 -33.21 -9.84 18.60
N ALA A 427 -32.82 -11.04 18.19
CA ALA A 427 -32.70 -12.21 19.06
C ALA A 427 -31.31 -12.38 19.69
N SER A 428 -30.35 -11.50 19.39
CA SER A 428 -28.99 -11.59 19.94
C SER A 428 -29.02 -11.27 21.43
N ARG A 429 -28.95 -12.32 22.25
CA ARG A 429 -28.85 -12.26 23.72
C ARG A 429 -27.61 -12.95 24.25
N THR A 430 -26.89 -13.64 23.39
CA THR A 430 -25.67 -14.36 23.74
C THR A 430 -24.58 -14.04 22.73
N ALA A 431 -23.34 -14.06 23.20
CA ALA A 431 -22.15 -14.02 22.38
C ALA A 431 -21.21 -15.12 22.84
N ALA A 432 -20.60 -15.85 21.92
CA ALA A 432 -19.60 -16.87 22.24
C ALA A 432 -18.52 -16.86 21.16
N PHE A 433 -17.25 -16.89 21.55
CA PHE A 433 -16.15 -16.96 20.60
C PHE A 433 -14.85 -17.41 21.26
N GLU A 434 -13.99 -17.98 20.45
CA GLU A 434 -12.60 -18.29 20.80
C GLU A 434 -11.68 -17.17 20.28
N MET A 435 -10.69 -16.80 21.09
CA MET A 435 -9.64 -15.85 20.72
C MET A 435 -8.26 -16.35 21.16
N ARG A 436 -7.21 -15.85 20.51
CA ARG A 436 -5.84 -16.05 20.99
C ARG A 436 -5.56 -15.15 22.18
N SER A 437 -4.62 -15.54 23.04
CA SER A 437 -4.10 -14.78 24.18
C SER A 437 -3.28 -13.55 23.75
N HIS A 438 -3.84 -12.72 22.88
CA HIS A 438 -3.18 -11.57 22.27
C HIS A 438 -3.96 -10.27 22.56
N PRO A 439 -3.30 -9.16 22.96
CA PRO A 439 -3.96 -7.91 23.32
C PRO A 439 -4.86 -7.29 22.24
N ALA A 440 -4.60 -7.56 20.96
CA ALA A 440 -5.42 -7.07 19.84
C ALA A 440 -6.90 -7.50 19.94
N TYR A 441 -7.20 -8.64 20.57
CA TYR A 441 -8.59 -9.12 20.74
C TYR A 441 -9.33 -8.42 21.88
N LEU A 442 -8.68 -7.56 22.68
CA LEU A 442 -9.38 -6.83 23.75
C LEU A 442 -10.45 -5.87 23.18
N SER A 443 -10.27 -5.34 21.97
CA SER A 443 -11.32 -4.54 21.31
C SER A 443 -12.53 -5.40 20.99
N LEU A 444 -12.31 -6.59 20.44
CA LEU A 444 -13.36 -7.55 20.09
C LEU A 444 -14.22 -7.91 21.30
N VAL A 445 -13.58 -8.16 22.44
CA VAL A 445 -14.24 -8.46 23.71
C VAL A 445 -15.14 -7.28 24.16
N ARG A 446 -14.65 -6.04 24.05
CA ARG A 446 -15.46 -4.85 24.35
C ARG A 446 -16.61 -4.67 23.38
N SER A 447 -16.36 -4.86 22.08
CA SER A 447 -17.38 -4.78 21.02
C SER A 447 -18.51 -5.78 21.26
N ALA A 448 -18.18 -7.03 21.61
CA ALA A 448 -19.15 -8.07 21.94
C ALA A 448 -20.04 -7.69 23.13
N ALA A 449 -19.43 -7.25 24.24
CA ALA A 449 -20.17 -6.81 25.43
C ALA A 449 -21.05 -5.58 25.13
N GLY A 450 -20.51 -4.58 24.42
CA GLY A 450 -21.24 -3.37 24.06
C GLY A 450 -22.46 -3.65 23.17
N ARG A 451 -22.37 -4.62 22.26
CA ARG A 451 -23.51 -5.03 21.42
C ARG A 451 -24.61 -5.72 22.22
N LEU A 452 -24.27 -6.57 23.18
CA LEU A 452 -25.27 -7.23 24.03
C LEU A 452 -25.96 -6.24 24.98
N LEU A 453 -25.24 -5.23 25.45
CA LEU A 453 -25.73 -4.21 26.38
C LEU A 453 -26.28 -2.96 25.67
N ALA A 454 -26.46 -3.01 24.36
CA ALA A 454 -26.96 -1.89 23.58
C ALA A 454 -28.34 -1.45 24.10
N GLY A 455 -28.48 -0.15 24.40
CA GLY A 455 -29.69 0.44 24.99
C GLY A 455 -29.68 0.54 26.52
N GLY A 456 -28.64 0.03 27.20
CA GLY A 456 -28.41 0.25 28.63
C GLY A 456 -27.72 1.58 28.95
N ASP A 457 -27.50 1.86 30.24
CA ASP A 457 -26.78 3.05 30.71
C ASP A 457 -25.32 3.06 30.21
N ALA A 458 -24.93 4.12 29.50
CA ALA A 458 -23.62 4.22 28.85
C ALA A 458 -22.44 4.14 29.83
N LYS A 459 -22.59 4.66 31.06
CA LYS A 459 -21.54 4.58 32.09
C LYS A 459 -21.38 3.14 32.56
N VAL A 460 -22.49 2.46 32.83
CA VAL A 460 -22.47 1.05 33.24
C VAL A 460 -21.85 0.16 32.16
N VAL A 461 -22.20 0.37 30.89
CA VAL A 461 -21.61 -0.37 29.76
C VAL A 461 -20.10 -0.16 29.68
N SER A 462 -19.65 1.09 29.80
CA SER A 462 -18.22 1.42 29.77
C SER A 462 -17.45 0.76 30.93
N GLU A 463 -17.99 0.82 32.16
CA GLU A 463 -17.39 0.17 33.33
C GLU A 463 -17.25 -1.35 33.12
N ILE A 464 -18.29 -2.01 32.60
CA ILE A 464 -18.27 -3.43 32.26
C ILE A 464 -17.19 -3.73 31.21
N GLN A 465 -17.12 -2.95 30.13
CA GLN A 465 -16.13 -3.14 29.06
C GLN A 465 -14.69 -3.01 29.55
N VAL A 466 -14.42 -2.05 30.45
CA VAL A 466 -13.09 -1.87 31.06
C VAL A 466 -12.78 -3.04 31.99
N ALA A 467 -13.69 -3.42 32.87
CA ALA A 467 -13.48 -4.52 33.82
C ALA A 467 -13.25 -5.85 33.09
N LEU A 468 -13.97 -6.07 32.00
CA LEU A 468 -13.80 -7.22 31.13
C LEU A 468 -12.45 -7.22 30.41
N SER A 469 -12.01 -6.07 29.88
CA SER A 469 -10.69 -5.95 29.24
C SER A 469 -9.57 -6.27 30.24
N GLU A 470 -9.74 -5.83 31.49
CA GLU A 470 -8.79 -6.11 32.57
C GLU A 470 -8.77 -7.60 32.94
N ALA A 471 -9.95 -8.24 33.04
CA ALA A 471 -10.04 -9.67 33.30
C ALA A 471 -9.29 -10.50 32.24
N VAL A 472 -9.52 -10.21 30.96
CA VAL A 472 -8.84 -10.91 29.85
C VAL A 472 -7.34 -10.56 29.80
N SER A 473 -6.97 -9.30 30.06
CA SER A 473 -5.57 -8.88 30.17
C SER A 473 -4.83 -9.64 31.28
N ASN A 474 -5.49 -9.90 32.41
CA ASN A 474 -4.90 -10.69 33.50
C ASN A 474 -4.63 -12.13 33.09
N VAL A 475 -5.54 -12.77 32.36
CA VAL A 475 -5.30 -14.11 31.79
C VAL A 475 -4.07 -14.09 30.87
N ILE A 476 -3.97 -13.12 29.97
CA ILE A 476 -2.83 -12.98 29.05
C ILE A 476 -1.52 -12.79 29.80
N ARG A 477 -1.47 -11.84 30.75
CA ARG A 477 -0.23 -11.44 31.43
C ARG A 477 0.21 -12.40 32.52
N HIS A 478 -0.73 -12.90 33.33
CA HIS A 478 -0.44 -13.65 34.54
C HIS A 478 -0.57 -15.16 34.32
N THR A 479 -1.67 -15.60 33.70
CA THR A 479 -1.88 -17.04 33.45
C THR A 479 -0.95 -17.55 32.34
N TYR A 480 -0.96 -16.88 31.19
CA TYR A 480 -0.16 -17.28 30.03
C TYR A 480 1.20 -16.59 29.94
N LYS A 481 1.55 -15.72 30.88
CA LYS A 481 2.87 -15.03 30.92
C LYS A 481 3.22 -14.32 29.61
N ASN A 482 2.22 -13.77 28.93
CA ASN A 482 2.31 -13.15 27.60
C ASN A 482 2.67 -14.10 26.44
N ASP A 483 2.50 -15.42 26.61
CA ASP A 483 2.41 -16.32 25.46
C ASP A 483 1.15 -15.97 24.66
N GLN A 484 1.33 -15.56 23.41
CA GLN A 484 0.27 -15.07 22.52
C GLN A 484 -0.36 -16.17 21.65
N THR A 485 0.03 -17.42 21.85
CA THR A 485 -0.43 -18.56 21.04
C THR A 485 -1.55 -19.35 21.69
N GLN A 486 -1.77 -19.15 22.99
CA GLN A 486 -2.76 -19.87 23.78
C GLN A 486 -4.18 -19.43 23.45
N SER A 487 -5.15 -20.27 23.78
CA SER A 487 -6.57 -20.02 23.51
C SER A 487 -7.31 -19.49 24.74
N ILE A 488 -8.27 -18.60 24.52
CA ILE A 488 -9.20 -18.08 25.53
C ILE A 488 -10.60 -18.18 24.94
N GLU A 489 -11.51 -18.82 25.67
CA GLU A 489 -12.92 -18.87 25.30
C GLU A 489 -13.70 -17.82 26.08
N ILE A 490 -14.56 -17.10 25.38
CA ILE A 490 -15.42 -16.06 25.95
C ILE A 490 -16.87 -16.42 25.67
N GLU A 491 -17.67 -16.49 26.72
CA GLU A 491 -19.14 -16.63 26.64
C GLU A 491 -19.78 -15.44 27.36
N MET A 492 -20.79 -14.83 26.76
CA MET A 492 -21.54 -13.72 27.33
C MET A 492 -23.04 -13.95 27.11
N ALA A 493 -23.86 -13.56 28.08
CA ALA A 493 -25.31 -13.64 27.98
C ALA A 493 -25.99 -12.46 28.70
N LEU A 494 -27.03 -11.89 28.10
CA LEU A 494 -27.95 -10.94 28.73
C LEU A 494 -29.34 -11.57 28.82
N LEU A 495 -29.70 -12.07 29.99
CA LEU A 495 -30.96 -12.77 30.24
C LEU A 495 -31.66 -12.19 31.47
N GLY A 496 -32.91 -11.74 31.32
CA GLY A 496 -33.71 -11.25 32.44
C GLY A 496 -33.10 -10.04 33.17
N GLY A 497 -32.38 -9.15 32.48
CA GLY A 497 -31.68 -8.02 33.08
C GLY A 497 -30.38 -8.39 33.80
N MET A 498 -29.93 -9.65 33.69
CA MET A 498 -28.65 -10.10 34.21
C MET A 498 -27.65 -10.30 33.07
N PHE A 499 -26.53 -9.57 33.12
CA PHE A 499 -25.39 -9.79 32.26
C PHE A 499 -24.42 -10.76 32.91
N GLU A 500 -24.14 -11.86 32.22
CA GLU A 500 -23.21 -12.89 32.65
C GLU A 500 -22.08 -13.00 31.63
N ILE A 501 -20.86 -13.18 32.13
CA ILE A 501 -19.65 -13.42 31.35
C ILE A 501 -18.91 -14.60 31.94
N VAL A 502 -18.44 -15.48 31.08
CA VAL A 502 -17.54 -16.58 31.40
C VAL A 502 -16.29 -16.43 30.54
N VAL A 503 -15.14 -16.36 31.18
CA VAL A 503 -13.81 -16.41 30.54
C VAL A 503 -13.19 -17.75 30.92
N ARG A 504 -12.82 -18.56 29.92
CA ARG A 504 -12.11 -19.82 30.14
C ARG A 504 -10.72 -19.76 29.53
N ASP A 505 -9.77 -20.29 30.27
CA ASP A 505 -8.40 -20.49 29.82
C ASP A 505 -7.90 -21.89 30.21
N TYR A 506 -6.89 -22.36 29.50
CA TYR A 506 -6.30 -23.70 29.63
C TYR A 506 -4.91 -23.64 30.27
N GLY A 507 -4.62 -22.56 31.00
CA GLY A 507 -3.34 -22.35 31.64
C GLY A 507 -3.22 -23.07 32.98
N PRO A 508 -2.08 -22.92 33.67
CA PRO A 508 -1.90 -23.46 35.01
C PRO A 508 -3.01 -22.97 35.95
N LYS A 509 -3.44 -23.85 36.87
CA LYS A 509 -4.46 -23.51 37.86
C LYS A 509 -4.05 -22.30 38.67
N VAL A 510 -4.92 -21.30 38.72
CA VAL A 510 -4.74 -20.10 39.52
C VAL A 510 -5.43 -20.31 40.86
N ASP A 511 -4.68 -20.18 41.95
CA ASP A 511 -5.24 -20.23 43.30
C ASP A 511 -6.11 -18.98 43.53
N PRO A 512 -7.44 -19.11 43.73
CA PRO A 512 -8.32 -17.98 43.98
C PRO A 512 -7.92 -17.15 45.21
N ASP A 513 -7.30 -17.76 46.21
CA ASP A 513 -6.85 -17.09 47.43
C ASP A 513 -5.54 -16.31 47.22
N SER A 514 -4.82 -16.57 46.13
CA SER A 514 -3.66 -15.76 45.71
C SER A 514 -4.08 -14.46 45.00
N LEU A 515 -5.34 -14.35 44.57
CA LEU A 515 -5.95 -13.21 43.87
C LEU A 515 -6.52 -12.15 44.84
N VAL A 516 -5.83 -11.89 45.96
CA VAL A 516 -6.30 -10.91 46.97
C VAL A 516 -6.15 -9.48 46.45
N SER A 517 -7.26 -8.74 46.47
CA SER A 517 -7.27 -7.30 46.31
C SER A 517 -6.48 -6.64 47.44
N ARG A 518 -5.38 -5.95 47.13
CA ARG A 518 -4.63 -5.18 48.13
C ARG A 518 -5.35 -3.85 48.45
N PRO A 519 -5.27 -3.33 49.68
CA PRO A 519 -5.81 -2.00 50.02
C PRO A 519 -5.20 -0.92 49.12
N LEU A 520 -6.01 0.09 48.76
CA LEU A 520 -5.62 1.22 47.89
C LEU A 520 -4.34 1.95 48.36
N GLU A 521 -4.02 1.85 49.65
CA GLU A 521 -2.91 2.52 50.31
C GLU A 521 -1.55 1.81 50.08
N GLU A 522 -1.51 0.58 49.55
CA GLU A 522 -0.28 -0.24 49.38
C GLU A 522 0.13 -0.49 47.91
N VAL A 523 -0.40 0.26 46.96
CA VAL A 523 -0.37 -0.14 45.53
C VAL A 523 0.92 0.27 44.80
N ARG A 524 1.65 -0.73 44.27
CA ARG A 524 2.58 -0.58 43.11
C ARG A 524 1.77 -0.62 41.80
N PRO A 525 2.22 0.01 40.70
CA PRO A 525 1.51 -0.03 39.42
C PRO A 525 1.31 -1.47 38.94
N GLY A 526 0.05 -1.94 38.89
CA GLY A 526 -0.32 -3.30 38.44
C GLY A 526 -1.25 -4.13 39.34
N GLY A 527 -1.78 -3.61 40.45
CA GLY A 527 -2.63 -4.38 41.40
C GLY A 527 -4.12 -4.01 41.48
N LEU A 528 -4.60 -3.07 40.66
CA LEU A 528 -5.96 -2.48 40.78
C LEU A 528 -7.06 -3.26 40.04
N GLY A 529 -6.69 -4.17 39.14
CA GLY A 529 -7.62 -4.80 38.21
C GLY A 529 -8.69 -5.66 38.88
N ILE A 530 -8.29 -6.50 39.84
CA ILE A 530 -9.21 -7.39 40.55
C ILE A 530 -10.16 -6.60 41.46
N HIS A 531 -9.67 -5.55 42.12
CA HIS A 531 -10.51 -4.65 42.92
C HIS A 531 -11.55 -3.95 42.03
N PHE A 532 -11.12 -3.46 40.87
CA PHE A 532 -12.03 -2.82 39.92
C PHE A 532 -13.09 -3.80 39.40
N ILE A 533 -12.71 -5.02 39.02
CA ILE A 533 -13.65 -6.08 38.59
C ILE A 533 -14.69 -6.36 39.69
N LYS A 534 -14.25 -6.51 40.95
CA LYS A 534 -15.15 -6.74 42.10
C LYS A 534 -16.02 -5.54 42.46
N THR A 535 -15.63 -4.33 42.05
CA THR A 535 -16.44 -3.11 42.24
C THR A 535 -17.50 -2.99 41.13
N VAL A 536 -17.19 -3.45 39.93
CA VAL A 536 -18.09 -3.34 38.77
C VAL A 536 -19.14 -4.45 38.76
N PHE A 537 -18.77 -5.70 39.07
CA PHE A 537 -19.66 -6.87 39.02
C PHE A 537 -20.22 -7.24 40.40
N ASP A 538 -21.47 -7.67 40.44
CA ASP A 538 -22.17 -8.05 41.68
C ASP A 538 -21.66 -9.39 42.22
N GLU A 539 -21.33 -10.32 41.33
CA GLU A 539 -20.81 -11.65 41.66
C GLU A 539 -19.59 -11.95 40.78
N VAL A 540 -18.49 -12.37 41.41
CA VAL A 540 -17.26 -12.80 40.74
C VAL A 540 -16.80 -14.12 41.38
N SER A 541 -16.64 -15.15 40.56
CA SER A 541 -16.24 -16.50 40.99
C SER A 541 -15.15 -17.04 40.08
N TYR A 542 -14.21 -17.77 40.69
CA TYR A 542 -13.12 -18.47 40.01
C TYR A 542 -13.23 -19.95 40.33
N ASP A 543 -13.43 -20.77 39.31
CA ASP A 543 -13.48 -22.23 39.42
C ASP A 543 -12.26 -22.83 38.71
N ASP A 544 -11.54 -23.74 39.37
CA ASP A 544 -10.58 -24.59 38.69
C ASP A 544 -11.30 -25.80 38.08
N THR A 545 -11.23 -25.93 36.77
CA THR A 545 -11.82 -27.06 36.05
C THR A 545 -10.75 -28.13 35.82
N ALA A 546 -11.17 -29.32 35.35
CA ALA A 546 -10.22 -30.36 34.95
C ALA A 546 -9.32 -29.93 33.77
N GLU A 547 -9.77 -28.94 32.98
CA GLU A 547 -9.13 -28.52 31.73
C GLU A 547 -8.41 -27.16 31.82
N GLY A 548 -8.58 -26.42 32.92
CA GLY A 548 -8.00 -25.09 33.10
C GLY A 548 -8.78 -24.21 34.08
N ASN A 549 -8.77 -22.89 33.90
CA ASN A 549 -9.43 -21.93 34.79
C ASN A 549 -10.74 -21.40 34.18
N ARG A 550 -11.71 -21.10 35.04
CA ARG A 550 -12.98 -20.48 34.66
C ARG A 550 -13.26 -19.27 35.56
N LEU A 551 -13.27 -18.08 34.98
CA LEU A 551 -13.72 -16.85 35.62
C LEU A 551 -15.16 -16.56 35.20
N ARG A 552 -16.08 -16.54 36.16
CA ARG A 552 -17.48 -16.16 35.95
C ARG A 552 -17.78 -14.84 36.65
N MET A 553 -18.32 -13.89 35.90
CA MET A 553 -18.68 -12.54 36.35
C MET A 553 -20.13 -12.23 36.00
N ARG A 554 -20.84 -11.59 36.91
CA ARG A 554 -22.30 -11.42 36.84
C ARG A 554 -22.69 -10.04 37.35
N LYS A 555 -23.50 -9.30 36.57
CA LYS A 555 -23.97 -7.96 36.90
C LYS A 555 -25.42 -7.76 36.48
N ARG A 556 -26.23 -7.17 37.36
CA ARG A 556 -27.57 -6.71 37.02
C ARG A 556 -27.50 -5.39 36.25
N VAL A 557 -28.13 -5.37 35.08
CA VAL A 557 -28.24 -4.23 34.19
C VAL A 557 -29.73 -3.93 34.01
N GLY A 558 -30.20 -2.92 34.73
CA GLY A 558 -31.60 -2.51 34.79
C GLY A 558 -31.76 -1.20 35.54
#